data_AF-A0AAN9UYK2-F1
#
_entry.id   AF-A0AAN9UYK2-F1
#
_cell.length_a   1.000
_cell.length_b   1.000
_cell.length_c   1.000
_cell.angle_alpha   90.00
_cell.angle_beta   90.00
_cell.angle_gamma   90.00
#
_symmetry.space_group_name_H-M   'P 1'
#
loop_
_entity.id
_entity.type
_entity.pdbx_description
1 polymer ?
#
loop_
_entity_poly.entity_id
_entity_poly.type
_entity_poly.pdbx_seq_one_letter_code
_entity_poly.pdbx_strand_id
1 'polypeptide(L)'
;MSFAFGLFMYQTMDNVDGKQARRTGTSSGLGELFDHGIDSLNCTLASLLETAAMALGTSKSGVFTALCPCLAMFFSTWETYHTHTLYLGYFNGPTEGLLIAASVMALSGIFGPDIWARPLVELAGGPQHMFGYADLVGSYSIRDVWIAIIVGSLVFGHMPFCVLNVVRARRARGQPVAPVFLEWTPMAVYTLSIGAWLYSPHSTLRRENHLVLFCLTMSCVFGRMTTKMILAHLTRQPFPYWTVMLAPLVGGAALGNLPVFGFPAVSARVEHAYLWAYFLFALVVYFRWAYLVVTSISDFLGINALTIPREKQLENERRRQEEKQQQRQAKATNGAAKKAQ
;
A
#
# COMPACT_ATOMS: atom_id res chain seq x y z
N MET A 1 20.35 -1.61 -3.81
CA MET A 1 20.17 -2.54 -4.96
C MET A 1 19.16 -3.65 -4.71
N SER A 2 19.31 -4.46 -3.65
CA SER A 2 18.34 -5.52 -3.33
C SER A 2 16.91 -4.98 -3.15
N PHE A 3 16.74 -3.86 -2.45
CA PHE A 3 15.42 -3.24 -2.23
C PHE A 3 14.77 -2.81 -3.55
N ALA A 4 15.51 -2.12 -4.42
CA ALA A 4 15.04 -1.69 -5.73
C ALA A 4 14.59 -2.87 -6.60
N PHE A 5 15.40 -3.92 -6.68
CA PHE A 5 15.06 -5.12 -7.43
C PHE A 5 13.81 -5.81 -6.86
N GLY A 6 13.74 -5.95 -5.53
CA GLY A 6 12.58 -6.54 -4.85
C GLY A 6 11.28 -5.77 -5.12
N LEU A 7 11.31 -4.44 -5.00
CA LEU A 7 10.14 -3.60 -5.23
C LEU A 7 9.72 -3.57 -6.71
N PHE A 8 10.68 -3.52 -7.62
CA PHE A 8 10.41 -3.62 -9.06
C PHE A 8 9.76 -4.96 -9.43
N MET A 9 10.31 -6.07 -8.91
CA MET A 9 9.75 -7.40 -9.14
C MET A 9 8.34 -7.53 -8.54
N TYR A 10 8.14 -7.02 -7.32
CA TYR A 10 6.82 -6.96 -6.69
C TYR A 10 5.82 -6.24 -7.59
N GLN A 11 6.09 -4.98 -7.94
CA GLN A 11 5.23 -4.15 -8.77
C GLN A 11 4.94 -4.78 -10.13
N THR A 12 5.93 -5.45 -10.73
CA THR A 12 5.75 -6.12 -12.02
C THR A 12 4.84 -7.34 -11.90
N MET A 13 5.06 -8.18 -10.88
CA MET A 13 4.26 -9.40 -10.68
C MET A 13 2.81 -9.09 -10.32
N ASP A 14 2.62 -8.08 -9.47
CA ASP A 14 1.34 -7.50 -9.09
C ASP A 14 0.54 -7.07 -10.35
N ASN A 15 1.10 -6.18 -11.17
CA ASN A 15 0.43 -5.71 -12.40
C ASN A 15 0.16 -6.78 -13.47
N VAL A 16 0.78 -7.96 -13.37
CA VAL A 16 0.60 -9.08 -14.31
C VAL A 16 -0.51 -10.03 -13.88
N ASP A 17 -0.85 -10.10 -12.59
CA ASP A 17 -1.72 -11.13 -12.05
C ASP A 17 -3.16 -11.03 -12.59
N GLY A 18 -3.73 -9.82 -12.68
CA GLY A 18 -5.08 -9.56 -13.15
C GLY A 18 -5.17 -9.74 -14.67
N LYS A 19 -4.12 -9.38 -15.40
CA LYS A 19 -4.02 -9.68 -16.84
C LYS A 19 -3.98 -11.19 -17.08
N GLN A 20 -3.21 -11.91 -16.27
CA GLN A 20 -3.14 -13.35 -16.34
C GLN A 20 -4.49 -13.98 -15.99
N ALA A 21 -5.15 -13.56 -14.92
CA ALA A 21 -6.45 -14.06 -14.48
C ALA A 21 -7.52 -13.84 -15.56
N ARG A 22 -7.54 -12.68 -16.21
CA ARG A 22 -8.44 -12.42 -17.36
C ARG A 22 -8.11 -13.32 -18.55
N ARG A 23 -6.82 -13.49 -18.87
CA ARG A 23 -6.38 -14.36 -19.97
C ARG A 23 -6.78 -15.82 -19.75
N THR A 24 -6.70 -16.30 -18.52
CA THR A 24 -7.03 -17.70 -18.16
C THR A 24 -8.51 -17.89 -17.79
N GLY A 25 -9.32 -16.82 -17.74
CA GLY A 25 -10.72 -16.89 -17.34
C GLY A 25 -10.92 -17.29 -15.87
N THR A 26 -10.00 -16.87 -14.99
CA THR A 26 -9.96 -17.24 -13.56
C THR A 26 -10.05 -16.02 -12.63
N SER A 27 -10.57 -14.89 -13.11
CA SER A 27 -10.86 -13.73 -12.25
C SER A 27 -11.93 -14.09 -11.21
N SER A 28 -11.70 -13.73 -9.95
CA SER A 28 -12.61 -14.00 -8.84
C SER A 28 -12.44 -12.96 -7.73
N GLY A 29 -13.45 -12.83 -6.86
CA GLY A 29 -13.34 -11.98 -5.66
C GLY A 29 -12.25 -12.46 -4.69
N LEU A 30 -11.90 -13.76 -4.68
CA LEU A 30 -10.74 -14.25 -3.94
C LEU A 30 -9.44 -13.65 -4.46
N GLY A 31 -9.29 -13.58 -5.78
CA GLY A 31 -8.12 -12.97 -6.42
C GLY A 31 -8.00 -11.50 -6.03
N GLU A 32 -9.08 -10.73 -6.14
CA GLU A 32 -9.10 -9.32 -5.73
C GLU A 32 -8.79 -9.12 -4.24
N LEU A 33 -9.35 -9.97 -3.37
CA LEU A 33 -9.05 -9.92 -1.93
C LEU A 33 -7.58 -10.21 -1.64
N PHE A 34 -6.99 -11.17 -2.35
CA PHE A 34 -5.60 -11.58 -2.14
C PHE A 34 -4.63 -10.51 -2.65
N ASP A 35 -4.81 -10.05 -3.88
CA ASP A 35 -4.04 -9.00 -4.54
C ASP A 35 -3.97 -7.72 -3.68
N HIS A 36 -5.13 -7.05 -3.53
CA HIS A 36 -5.23 -5.84 -2.71
C HIS A 36 -4.90 -6.09 -1.22
N GLY A 37 -5.07 -7.33 -0.75
CA GLY A 37 -4.71 -7.75 0.60
C GLY A 37 -3.21 -7.74 0.84
N ILE A 38 -2.43 -8.25 -0.12
CA ILE A 38 -0.96 -8.22 -0.06
C ILE A 38 -0.45 -6.78 -0.27
N ASP A 39 -1.04 -6.01 -1.17
CA ASP A 39 -0.77 -4.58 -1.33
C ASP A 39 -0.88 -3.81 -0.02
N SER A 40 -1.93 -4.09 0.74
CA SER A 40 -2.14 -3.43 2.03
C SER A 40 -1.05 -3.75 3.06
N LEU A 41 -0.52 -4.97 3.07
CA LEU A 41 0.66 -5.29 3.90
C LEU A 41 1.89 -4.53 3.41
N ASN A 42 2.08 -4.49 2.09
CA ASN A 42 3.26 -3.93 1.46
C ASN A 42 3.36 -2.41 1.60
N CYS A 43 2.24 -1.71 1.82
CA CYS A 43 2.19 -0.27 2.08
C CYS A 43 3.23 0.19 3.12
N THR A 44 3.30 -0.50 4.27
CA THR A 44 4.27 -0.18 5.31
C THR A 44 5.63 -0.82 5.05
N LEU A 45 5.67 -2.04 4.52
CA LEU A 45 6.91 -2.80 4.36
C LEU A 45 7.80 -2.21 3.27
N ALA A 46 7.27 -1.95 2.07
CA ALA A 46 8.00 -1.29 1.00
C ALA A 46 8.45 0.11 1.40
N SER A 47 7.60 0.85 2.11
CA SER A 47 7.93 2.20 2.54
C SER A 47 8.95 2.26 3.69
N LEU A 48 9.03 1.22 4.52
CA LEU A 48 10.14 1.07 5.47
C LEU A 48 11.48 0.90 4.73
N LEU A 49 11.50 0.17 3.61
CA LEU A 49 12.70 0.08 2.76
C LEU A 49 13.05 1.43 2.15
N GLU A 50 12.06 2.25 1.81
CA GLU A 50 12.26 3.62 1.30
C GLU A 50 12.89 4.53 2.38
N THR A 51 12.38 4.45 3.62
CA THR A 51 12.96 5.12 4.78
C THR A 51 14.44 4.77 4.96
N ALA A 52 14.81 3.51 4.75
CA ALA A 52 16.20 3.07 4.80
C ALA A 52 17.01 3.55 3.59
N ALA A 53 16.45 3.46 2.37
CA ALA A 53 17.11 3.92 1.14
C ALA A 53 17.42 5.41 1.17
N MET A 54 16.57 6.22 1.81
CA MET A 54 16.82 7.65 1.99
C MET A 54 17.57 7.98 3.28
N ALA A 55 18.05 6.98 4.04
CA ALA A 55 18.67 7.12 5.37
C ALA A 55 17.96 8.11 6.31
N LEU A 56 16.63 8.01 6.35
CA LEU A 56 15.79 8.79 7.26
C LEU A 56 15.78 8.18 8.67
N GLY A 57 16.05 6.87 8.82
CA GLY A 57 16.11 6.19 10.11
C GLY A 57 14.84 6.35 10.95
N THR A 58 14.99 6.52 12.26
CA THR A 58 13.86 6.75 13.20
C THR A 58 13.52 8.23 13.41
N SER A 59 13.98 9.09 12.49
CA SER A 59 13.58 10.49 12.47
C SER A 59 12.06 10.63 12.31
N LYS A 60 11.53 11.82 12.60
CA LYS A 60 10.11 12.07 12.43
C LYS A 60 9.68 11.89 10.96
N SER A 61 10.52 12.32 10.01
CA SER A 61 10.30 12.09 8.59
C SER A 61 10.35 10.61 8.23
N GLY A 62 11.29 9.83 8.78
CA GLY A 62 11.37 8.39 8.54
C GLY A 62 10.13 7.61 9.02
N VAL A 63 9.57 7.97 10.17
CA VAL A 63 8.31 7.40 10.66
C VAL A 63 7.15 7.78 9.74
N PHE A 64 7.05 9.06 9.36
CA PHE A 64 6.00 9.52 8.46
C PHE A 64 6.08 8.82 7.10
N THR A 65 7.27 8.78 6.48
CA THR A 65 7.51 8.09 5.21
C THR A 65 7.04 6.65 5.29
N ALA A 66 7.50 5.88 6.29
CA ALA A 66 7.19 4.46 6.40
C ALA A 66 5.69 4.12 6.54
N LEU A 67 4.86 5.05 7.02
CA LEU A 67 3.45 4.79 7.36
C LEU A 67 2.45 5.58 6.51
N CYS A 68 2.89 6.64 5.81
CA CYS A 68 2.02 7.46 4.97
C CYS A 68 1.30 6.67 3.85
N PRO A 69 1.91 5.66 3.19
CA PRO A 69 1.22 4.91 2.14
C PRO A 69 -0.04 4.19 2.61
N CYS A 70 -0.17 3.88 3.91
CA CYS A 70 -1.41 3.34 4.46
C CYS A 70 -2.59 4.30 4.29
N LEU A 71 -2.37 5.62 4.37
CA LEU A 71 -3.42 6.63 4.10
C LEU A 71 -3.89 6.56 2.65
N ALA A 72 -2.95 6.53 1.70
CA ALA A 72 -3.28 6.44 0.29
C ALA A 72 -4.09 5.16 0.00
N MET A 73 -3.62 4.02 0.49
CA MET A 73 -4.29 2.73 0.30
C MET A 73 -5.67 2.70 0.97
N PHE A 74 -5.81 3.21 2.19
CA PHE A 74 -7.11 3.27 2.87
C PHE A 74 -8.14 4.01 2.02
N PHE A 75 -7.77 5.16 1.47
CA PHE A 75 -8.71 5.96 0.69
C PHE A 75 -9.03 5.37 -0.68
N SER A 76 -8.08 4.70 -1.34
CA SER A 76 -8.35 3.93 -2.57
C SER A 76 -9.29 2.77 -2.32
N THR A 77 -9.07 2.02 -1.24
CA THR A 77 -9.96 0.90 -0.90
C THR A 77 -11.32 1.40 -0.41
N TRP A 78 -11.38 2.52 0.33
CA TRP A 78 -12.63 3.16 0.75
C TRP A 78 -13.43 3.68 -0.45
N GLU A 79 -12.75 4.30 -1.43
CA GLU A 79 -13.36 4.66 -2.70
C GLU A 79 -13.97 3.44 -3.38
N THR A 80 -13.17 2.39 -3.56
CA THR A 80 -13.60 1.12 -4.19
C THR A 80 -14.81 0.50 -3.49
N TYR A 81 -14.87 0.57 -2.16
CA TYR A 81 -16.02 0.10 -1.39
C TYR A 81 -17.33 0.82 -1.80
N HIS A 82 -17.29 2.12 -2.09
CA HIS A 82 -18.47 2.91 -2.47
C HIS A 82 -18.76 2.98 -3.98
N THR A 83 -17.72 2.94 -4.81
CA THR A 83 -17.83 3.04 -6.27
C THR A 83 -18.00 1.67 -6.92
N HIS A 84 -17.59 0.61 -6.23
CA HIS A 84 -17.43 -0.75 -6.75
C HIS A 84 -16.44 -0.88 -7.91
N THR A 85 -15.57 0.12 -8.07
CA THR A 85 -14.52 0.14 -9.08
C THR A 85 -13.28 0.78 -8.49
N LEU A 86 -12.13 0.11 -8.64
CA LEU A 86 -10.85 0.71 -8.32
C LEU A 86 -10.45 1.64 -9.48
N TYR A 87 -10.49 2.95 -9.24
CA TYR A 87 -10.04 3.93 -10.21
C TYR A 87 -8.52 4.13 -10.11
N LEU A 88 -7.78 3.51 -11.02
CA LEU A 88 -6.36 3.80 -11.23
C LEU A 88 -6.29 4.94 -12.25
N GLY A 89 -6.01 6.16 -11.79
CA GLY A 89 -5.76 7.30 -12.66
C GLY A 89 -4.56 7.04 -13.60
N TYR A 90 -4.39 7.90 -14.62
CA TYR A 90 -3.28 7.80 -15.57
C TYR A 90 -1.90 7.79 -14.90
N PHE A 91 -1.78 8.51 -13.78
CA PHE A 91 -0.67 8.42 -12.85
C PHE A 91 -1.22 7.87 -11.53
N ASN A 92 -0.73 6.71 -11.12
CA ASN A 92 -1.22 6.00 -9.94
C ASN A 92 -0.08 5.49 -9.06
N GLY A 93 -0.39 5.33 -7.78
CA GLY A 93 0.58 4.83 -6.79
C GLY A 93 1.14 3.45 -7.13
N PRO A 94 0.30 2.44 -7.44
CA PRO A 94 0.75 1.06 -7.69
C PRO A 94 1.69 0.90 -8.89
N THR A 95 1.63 1.78 -9.88
CA THR A 95 2.51 1.73 -11.05
C THR A 95 3.63 2.76 -10.96
N GLU A 96 3.32 4.03 -11.17
CA GLU A 96 4.36 5.07 -11.26
C GLU A 96 4.99 5.37 -9.91
N GLY A 97 4.19 5.37 -8.83
CA GLY A 97 4.71 5.59 -7.47
C GLY A 97 5.73 4.53 -7.06
N LEU A 98 5.43 3.25 -7.29
CA LEU A 98 6.36 2.14 -6.98
C LEU A 98 7.60 2.13 -7.88
N LEU A 99 7.49 2.53 -9.15
CA LEU A 99 8.65 2.69 -10.04
C LEU A 99 9.55 3.85 -9.62
N ILE A 100 8.97 4.97 -9.17
CA ILE A 100 9.72 6.10 -8.60
C ILE A 100 10.45 5.64 -7.33
N ALA A 101 9.77 4.97 -6.40
CA ALA A 101 10.39 4.45 -5.19
C ALA A 101 11.51 3.44 -5.52
N ALA A 102 11.28 2.50 -6.44
CA ALA A 102 12.31 1.57 -6.89
C ALA A 102 13.53 2.30 -7.49
N SER A 103 13.30 3.40 -8.21
CA SER A 103 14.37 4.24 -8.77
C SER A 103 15.14 4.97 -7.67
N VAL A 104 14.47 5.52 -6.66
CA VAL A 104 15.10 6.12 -5.46
C VAL A 104 15.97 5.08 -4.76
N MET A 105 15.45 3.88 -4.51
CA MET A 105 16.20 2.76 -3.92
C MET A 105 17.40 2.32 -4.76
N ALA A 106 17.31 2.40 -6.09
CA ALA A 106 18.40 2.07 -6.99
C ALA A 106 19.50 3.14 -6.91
N LEU A 107 19.13 4.42 -7.00
CA LEU A 107 20.05 5.55 -6.88
C LEU A 107 20.80 5.54 -5.55
N SER A 108 20.11 5.29 -4.43
CA SER A 108 20.74 5.08 -3.12
C SER A 108 21.73 3.92 -3.13
N GLY A 109 21.46 2.87 -3.91
CA GLY A 109 22.34 1.72 -4.05
C GLY A 109 23.60 2.00 -4.89
N ILE A 110 23.54 2.93 -5.86
CA ILE A 110 24.69 3.31 -6.71
C ILE A 110 25.57 4.32 -6.01
N PHE A 111 24.96 5.40 -5.51
CA PHE A 111 25.67 6.59 -5.06
C PHE A 111 25.74 6.73 -3.53
N GLY A 112 25.11 5.81 -2.80
CA GLY A 112 24.92 5.89 -1.36
C GLY A 112 23.69 6.72 -0.98
N PRO A 113 23.09 6.48 0.20
CA PRO A 113 21.88 7.18 0.64
C PRO A 113 22.12 8.67 0.96
N ASP A 114 23.38 9.09 1.14
CA ASP A 114 23.73 10.47 1.48
C ASP A 114 23.48 11.46 0.35
N ILE A 115 23.29 10.99 -0.90
CA ILE A 115 22.89 11.85 -2.02
C ILE A 115 21.63 12.66 -1.72
N TRP A 116 20.70 12.09 -0.96
CA TRP A 116 19.41 12.73 -0.65
C TRP A 116 19.55 13.87 0.37
N ALA A 117 20.67 13.92 1.11
CA ALA A 117 20.99 14.97 2.06
C ALA A 117 21.86 16.09 1.45
N ARG A 118 22.32 15.93 0.21
CA ARG A 118 23.12 16.98 -0.45
C ARG A 118 22.26 18.19 -0.81
N PRO A 119 22.84 19.41 -0.78
CA PRO A 119 22.15 20.60 -1.25
C PRO A 119 21.69 20.46 -2.71
N LEU A 120 20.49 20.96 -3.00
CA LEU A 120 19.90 20.93 -4.34
C LEU A 120 20.77 21.63 -5.37
N VAL A 121 21.50 22.69 -4.98
CA VAL A 121 22.44 23.39 -5.87
C VAL A 121 23.61 22.51 -6.30
N GLU A 122 24.09 21.63 -5.42
CA GLU A 122 25.14 20.67 -5.75
C GLU A 122 24.60 19.59 -6.69
N LEU A 123 23.42 19.05 -6.38
CA LEU A 123 22.76 18.04 -7.21
C LEU A 123 22.40 18.56 -8.62
N ALA A 124 22.06 19.85 -8.74
CA ALA A 124 21.81 20.50 -10.02
C ALA A 124 23.09 20.79 -10.85
N GLY A 125 24.28 20.59 -10.26
CA GLY A 125 25.56 20.91 -10.93
C GLY A 125 25.91 22.40 -10.92
N GLY A 126 25.41 23.17 -9.94
CA GLY A 126 25.71 24.58 -9.72
C GLY A 126 24.50 25.52 -9.87
N PRO A 127 24.60 26.75 -9.35
CA PRO A 127 23.50 27.73 -9.30
C PRO A 127 22.97 28.11 -10.69
N GLN A 128 23.82 28.07 -11.72
CA GLN A 128 23.46 28.35 -13.11
C GLN A 128 22.40 27.37 -13.66
N HIS A 129 22.29 26.17 -13.09
CA HIS A 129 21.32 25.16 -13.50
C HIS A 129 20.00 25.23 -12.68
N MET A 130 19.88 26.18 -11.76
CA MET A 130 18.68 26.35 -10.92
C MET A 130 17.74 27.45 -11.42
N PHE A 131 17.90 27.93 -12.65
CA PHE A 131 17.01 28.91 -13.31
C PHE A 131 16.65 30.15 -12.45
N GLY A 132 17.61 30.65 -11.65
CA GLY A 132 17.43 31.81 -10.78
C GLY A 132 16.87 31.52 -9.38
N TYR A 133 16.60 30.26 -9.04
CA TYR A 133 16.09 29.86 -7.73
C TYR A 133 17.17 29.39 -6.74
N ALA A 134 18.46 29.51 -7.11
CA ALA A 134 19.57 29.02 -6.29
C ALA A 134 19.59 29.63 -4.87
N ASP A 135 19.36 30.93 -4.74
CA ASP A 135 19.38 31.61 -3.44
C ASP A 135 18.14 31.28 -2.57
N LEU A 136 17.04 30.86 -3.21
CA LEU A 136 15.77 30.55 -2.53
C LEU A 136 15.74 29.11 -2.02
N VAL A 137 16.15 28.15 -2.86
CA VAL A 137 15.97 26.71 -2.56
C VAL A 137 17.27 25.90 -2.67
N GLY A 138 18.37 26.49 -3.12
CA GLY A 138 19.61 25.75 -3.40
C GLY A 138 20.27 25.11 -2.19
N SER A 139 20.10 25.68 -1.00
CA SER A 139 20.64 25.17 0.26
C SER A 139 19.83 24.00 0.85
N TYR A 140 18.57 23.83 0.45
CA TYR A 140 17.76 22.70 0.88
C TYR A 140 18.25 21.41 0.21
N SER A 141 17.98 20.28 0.84
CA SER A 141 18.18 18.94 0.29
C SER A 141 16.85 18.32 -0.14
N ILE A 142 16.91 17.20 -0.86
CA ILE A 142 15.71 16.43 -1.21
C ILE A 142 14.98 15.96 0.05
N ARG A 143 15.72 15.55 1.10
CA ARG A 143 15.14 15.15 2.38
C ARG A 143 14.34 16.27 3.06
N ASP A 144 14.76 17.53 2.90
CA ASP A 144 14.08 18.67 3.53
C ASP A 144 12.70 18.92 2.92
N VAL A 145 12.57 18.75 1.61
CA VAL A 145 11.30 18.91 0.89
C VAL A 145 10.49 17.61 0.78
N TRP A 146 11.08 16.47 1.15
CA TRP A 146 10.50 15.13 0.96
C TRP A 146 9.10 14.97 1.57
N ILE A 147 8.92 15.42 2.82
CA ILE A 147 7.63 15.33 3.48
C ILE A 147 6.59 16.22 2.80
N ALA A 148 6.98 17.40 2.31
CA ALA A 148 6.10 18.27 1.55
C ALA A 148 5.68 17.62 0.22
N ILE A 149 6.58 16.91 -0.45
CA ILE A 149 6.28 16.14 -1.66
C ILE A 149 5.25 15.04 -1.37
N ILE A 150 5.48 14.20 -0.36
CA ILE A 150 4.57 13.10 -0.01
C ILE A 150 3.20 13.63 0.44
N VAL A 151 3.18 14.62 1.34
CA VAL A 151 1.93 15.22 1.84
C VAL A 151 1.20 15.90 0.69
N GLY A 152 1.93 16.64 -0.16
CA GLY A 152 1.36 17.30 -1.33
C GLY A 152 0.75 16.31 -2.31
N SER A 153 1.43 15.20 -2.62
CA SER A 153 0.88 14.16 -3.50
C SER A 153 -0.36 13.51 -2.91
N LEU A 154 -0.41 13.28 -1.59
CA LEU A 154 -1.59 12.72 -0.94
C LEU A 154 -2.77 13.71 -0.90
N VAL A 155 -2.53 14.94 -0.45
CA VAL A 155 -3.58 15.94 -0.18
C VAL A 155 -4.10 16.59 -1.45
N PHE A 156 -3.27 16.77 -2.47
CA PHE A 156 -3.69 17.39 -3.74
C PHE A 156 -3.83 16.38 -4.88
N GLY A 157 -3.02 15.33 -4.90
CA GLY A 157 -2.96 14.37 -6.01
C GLY A 157 -3.83 13.13 -5.85
N HIS A 158 -4.23 12.76 -4.62
CA HIS A 158 -4.92 11.50 -4.36
C HIS A 158 -6.27 11.69 -3.64
N MET A 159 -6.22 12.22 -2.42
CA MET A 159 -7.38 12.27 -1.55
C MET A 159 -8.58 13.02 -2.15
N PRO A 160 -8.43 14.22 -2.74
CA PRO A 160 -9.58 14.94 -3.29
C PRO A 160 -10.33 14.12 -4.35
N PHE A 161 -9.61 13.35 -5.18
CA PHE A 161 -10.21 12.52 -6.21
C PHE A 161 -11.01 11.37 -5.63
N CYS A 162 -10.47 10.64 -4.63
CA CYS A 162 -11.21 9.60 -3.92
C CYS A 162 -12.50 10.17 -3.29
N VAL A 163 -12.43 11.32 -2.62
CA VAL A 163 -13.61 11.96 -2.03
C VAL A 163 -14.64 12.33 -3.11
N LEU A 164 -14.20 12.98 -4.19
CA LEU A 164 -15.10 13.38 -5.28
C LEU A 164 -15.80 12.18 -5.91
N ASN A 165 -15.08 11.08 -6.12
CA ASN A 165 -15.63 9.86 -6.71
C ASN A 165 -16.66 9.20 -5.77
N VAL A 166 -16.38 9.11 -4.47
CA VAL A 166 -17.37 8.61 -3.50
C VAL A 166 -18.60 9.51 -3.43
N VAL A 167 -18.41 10.83 -3.37
CA VAL A 167 -19.52 11.79 -3.32
C VAL A 167 -20.40 11.67 -4.57
N ARG A 168 -19.78 11.58 -5.76
CA ARG A 168 -20.49 11.38 -7.04
C ARG A 168 -21.27 10.06 -7.03
N ALA A 169 -20.64 8.96 -6.63
CA ALA A 169 -21.28 7.64 -6.59
C ALA A 169 -22.48 7.61 -5.63
N ARG A 170 -22.36 8.23 -4.45
CA ARG A 170 -23.47 8.31 -3.49
C ARG A 170 -24.61 9.20 -3.98
N ARG A 171 -24.30 10.37 -4.54
CA ARG A 171 -25.31 11.28 -5.11
C ARG A 171 -26.07 10.63 -6.27
N ALA A 172 -25.38 9.90 -7.14
CA ALA A 172 -26.00 9.16 -8.23
C ALA A 172 -27.00 8.10 -7.74
N ARG A 173 -26.82 7.58 -6.51
CA ARG A 173 -27.73 6.64 -5.85
C ARG A 173 -28.75 7.31 -4.93
N GLY A 174 -28.82 8.64 -4.89
CA GLY A 174 -29.71 9.37 -3.97
C GLY A 174 -29.38 9.18 -2.48
N GLN A 175 -28.15 8.77 -2.15
CA GLN A 175 -27.73 8.49 -0.77
C GLN A 175 -27.19 9.75 -0.07
N PRO A 176 -27.40 9.90 1.25
CA PRO A 176 -26.82 11.01 2.00
C PRO A 176 -25.29 10.90 2.00
N VAL A 177 -24.61 12.04 1.85
CA VAL A 177 -23.14 12.11 1.78
C VAL A 177 -22.52 12.18 3.17
N ALA A 178 -23.00 13.06 4.06
CA ALA A 178 -22.34 13.35 5.34
C ALA A 178 -21.96 12.12 6.20
N PRO A 179 -22.81 11.07 6.34
CA PRO A 179 -22.47 9.92 7.16
C PRO A 179 -21.23 9.15 6.70
N VAL A 180 -20.87 9.24 5.42
CA VAL A 180 -19.74 8.48 4.85
C VAL A 180 -18.40 8.86 5.46
N PHE A 181 -18.26 10.09 5.95
CA PHE A 181 -17.02 10.55 6.57
C PHE A 181 -16.79 9.96 7.98
N LEU A 182 -17.83 9.38 8.60
CA LEU A 182 -17.64 8.61 9.84
C LEU A 182 -16.82 7.34 9.58
N GLU A 183 -16.81 6.82 8.36
CA GLU A 183 -16.04 5.63 8.00
C GLU A 183 -14.52 5.90 8.03
N TRP A 184 -14.09 7.17 8.13
CA TRP A 184 -12.68 7.53 8.34
C TRP A 184 -12.23 7.34 9.80
N THR A 185 -13.17 7.13 10.73
CA THR A 185 -12.87 6.95 12.16
C THR A 185 -11.82 5.87 12.46
N PRO A 186 -11.85 4.65 11.89
CA PRO A 186 -10.76 3.69 12.10
C PRO A 186 -9.40 4.19 11.65
N MET A 187 -9.35 4.89 10.52
CA MET A 187 -8.09 5.41 10.00
C MET A 187 -7.57 6.59 10.82
N ALA A 188 -8.47 7.42 11.34
CA ALA A 188 -8.15 8.46 12.30
C ALA A 188 -7.60 7.85 13.60
N VAL A 189 -8.24 6.82 14.17
CA VAL A 189 -7.75 6.12 15.36
C VAL A 189 -6.37 5.52 15.09
N TYR A 190 -6.19 4.81 13.97
CA TYR A 190 -4.91 4.24 13.57
C TYR A 190 -3.80 5.31 13.50
N THR A 191 -4.04 6.38 12.74
CA THR A 191 -3.04 7.43 12.49
C THR A 191 -2.73 8.24 13.75
N LEU A 192 -3.76 8.64 14.51
CA LEU A 192 -3.60 9.43 15.72
C LEU A 192 -2.95 8.62 16.84
N SER A 193 -3.27 7.33 17.00
CA SER A 193 -2.61 6.48 17.99
C SER A 193 -1.15 6.19 17.65
N ILE A 194 -0.81 5.96 16.37
CA ILE A 194 0.59 5.92 15.92
C ILE A 194 1.30 7.21 16.30
N GLY A 195 0.68 8.36 16.00
CA GLY A 195 1.29 9.65 16.27
C GLY A 195 1.49 9.90 17.77
N ALA A 196 0.46 9.63 18.56
CA ALA A 196 0.51 9.72 20.01
C ALA A 196 1.57 8.79 20.60
N TRP A 197 1.79 7.60 20.03
CA TRP A 197 2.83 6.70 20.52
C TRP A 197 4.23 7.14 20.08
N LEU A 198 4.51 7.21 18.77
CA LEU A 198 5.87 7.41 18.25
C LEU A 198 6.38 8.85 18.34
N TYR A 199 5.51 9.86 18.27
CA TYR A 199 5.93 11.26 18.39
C TYR A 199 5.90 11.79 19.82
N SER A 200 5.39 11.00 20.78
CA SER A 200 5.43 11.40 22.19
C SER A 200 6.87 11.58 22.67
N PRO A 201 7.17 12.65 23.45
CA PRO A 201 8.47 12.81 24.09
C PRO A 201 8.73 11.73 25.16
N HIS A 202 7.68 11.07 25.64
CA HIS A 202 7.76 10.05 26.68
C HIS A 202 8.03 8.65 26.12
N SER A 203 7.71 8.39 24.84
CA SER A 203 8.00 7.12 24.19
C SER A 203 9.50 6.92 23.97
N THR A 204 9.94 5.68 24.09
CA THR A 204 11.32 5.23 23.86
C THR A 204 11.49 4.60 22.48
N LEU A 205 10.41 4.21 21.80
CA LEU A 205 10.48 3.41 20.56
C LEU A 205 11.35 4.00 19.45
N ARG A 206 11.29 5.32 19.21
CA ARG A 206 12.16 5.94 18.19
C ARG A 206 13.61 6.06 18.65
N ARG A 207 13.82 6.36 19.95
CA ARG A 207 15.15 6.55 20.55
C ARG A 207 15.93 5.25 20.61
N GLU A 208 15.24 4.15 20.92
CA GLU A 208 15.79 2.79 21.02
C GLU A 208 15.75 2.02 19.69
N ASN A 209 15.46 2.70 18.59
CA ASN A 209 15.48 2.13 17.23
C ASN A 209 14.53 0.92 17.02
N HIS A 210 13.30 0.99 17.54
CA HIS A 210 12.30 -0.08 17.41
C HIS A 210 11.31 0.12 16.23
N LEU A 211 11.64 1.00 15.28
CA LEU A 211 10.75 1.34 14.15
C LEU A 211 10.45 0.13 13.25
N VAL A 212 11.42 -0.76 13.00
CA VAL A 212 11.22 -1.93 12.14
C VAL A 212 10.14 -2.85 12.71
N LEU A 213 10.22 -3.21 13.99
CA LEU A 213 9.22 -4.04 14.66
C LEU A 213 7.85 -3.36 14.68
N PHE A 214 7.83 -2.05 14.88
CA PHE A 214 6.61 -1.26 14.82
C PHE A 214 5.95 -1.33 13.44
N CYS A 215 6.73 -1.11 12.37
CA CYS A 215 6.26 -1.19 10.99
C CYS A 215 5.77 -2.60 10.62
N LEU A 216 6.46 -3.66 11.06
CA LEU A 216 5.99 -5.05 10.87
C LEU A 216 4.64 -5.29 11.56
N THR A 217 4.46 -4.76 12.78
CA THR A 217 3.19 -4.84 13.51
C THR A 217 2.09 -4.07 12.78
N MET A 218 2.38 -2.84 12.37
CA MET A 218 1.44 -1.97 11.67
C MET A 218 1.04 -2.52 10.31
N SER A 219 1.94 -3.20 9.59
CA SER A 219 1.62 -3.91 8.35
C SER A 219 0.47 -4.90 8.57
N CYS A 220 0.54 -5.75 9.61
CA CYS A 220 -0.54 -6.69 9.93
C CYS A 220 -1.85 -5.99 10.35
N VAL A 221 -1.75 -4.91 11.13
CA VAL A 221 -2.91 -4.15 11.65
C VAL A 221 -3.66 -3.47 10.51
N PHE A 222 -2.92 -2.72 9.68
CA PHE A 222 -3.46 -2.07 8.52
C PHE A 222 -3.96 -3.07 7.49
N GLY A 223 -3.20 -4.15 7.23
CA GLY A 223 -3.63 -5.20 6.32
C GLY A 223 -4.95 -5.85 6.74
N ARG A 224 -5.18 -6.04 8.05
CA ARG A 224 -6.48 -6.53 8.55
C ARG A 224 -7.59 -5.50 8.35
N MET A 225 -7.32 -4.21 8.56
CA MET A 225 -8.32 -3.16 8.34
C MET A 225 -8.77 -3.13 6.87
N THR A 226 -7.81 -3.12 5.96
CA THR A 226 -8.04 -3.03 4.52
C THR A 226 -8.70 -4.30 3.97
N THR A 227 -8.21 -5.49 4.32
CA THR A 227 -8.85 -6.76 3.88
C THR A 227 -10.27 -6.94 4.41
N LYS A 228 -10.59 -6.42 5.61
CA LYS A 228 -11.99 -6.39 6.07
C LYS A 228 -12.86 -5.51 5.17
N MET A 229 -12.37 -4.33 4.78
CA MET A 229 -13.08 -3.41 3.89
C MET A 229 -13.28 -4.01 2.49
N ILE A 230 -12.26 -4.66 1.95
CA ILE A 230 -12.35 -5.40 0.68
C ILE A 230 -13.37 -6.53 0.78
N LEU A 231 -13.32 -7.35 1.84
CA LEU A 231 -14.30 -8.42 2.05
C LEU A 231 -15.72 -7.86 2.13
N ALA A 232 -15.94 -6.76 2.86
CA ALA A 232 -17.24 -6.13 2.98
C ALA A 232 -17.74 -5.60 1.62
N HIS A 233 -16.85 -5.03 0.82
CA HIS A 233 -17.14 -4.64 -0.56
C HIS A 233 -17.59 -5.85 -1.42
N LEU A 234 -16.77 -6.92 -1.45
CA LEU A 234 -17.02 -8.12 -2.25
C LEU A 234 -18.32 -8.85 -1.87
N THR A 235 -18.66 -8.83 -0.58
CA THR A 235 -19.84 -9.51 -0.04
C THR A 235 -21.04 -8.58 0.18
N ARG A 236 -20.93 -7.31 -0.21
CA ARG A 236 -21.95 -6.26 0.00
C ARG A 236 -22.42 -6.12 1.45
N GLN A 237 -21.49 -6.25 2.38
CA GLN A 237 -21.74 -6.03 3.81
C GLN A 237 -21.61 -4.55 4.18
N PRO A 238 -22.18 -4.14 5.34
CA PRO A 238 -21.94 -2.82 5.92
C PRO A 238 -20.45 -2.52 6.16
N PHE A 239 -20.11 -1.23 6.24
CA PHE A 239 -18.73 -0.79 6.40
C PHE A 239 -18.11 -1.34 7.70
N PRO A 240 -16.94 -2.00 7.65
CA PRO A 240 -16.34 -2.63 8.81
C PRO A 240 -15.48 -1.64 9.60
N TYR A 241 -16.11 -0.89 10.51
CA TYR A 241 -15.43 0.14 11.30
C TYR A 241 -14.25 -0.38 12.12
N TRP A 242 -14.37 -1.50 12.81
CA TRP A 242 -13.40 -1.87 13.85
C TRP A 242 -12.70 -3.19 13.59
N THR A 243 -11.43 -3.23 13.98
CA THR A 243 -10.66 -4.45 14.12
C THR A 243 -10.12 -4.54 15.54
N VAL A 244 -10.11 -5.74 16.12
CA VAL A 244 -9.56 -5.99 17.46
C VAL A 244 -8.08 -5.60 17.56
N MET A 245 -7.39 -5.56 16.42
CA MET A 245 -5.98 -5.18 16.33
C MET A 245 -5.72 -3.69 16.58
N LEU A 246 -6.73 -2.82 16.57
CA LEU A 246 -6.58 -1.41 16.95
C LEU A 246 -6.48 -1.22 18.48
N ALA A 247 -7.04 -2.12 19.28
CA ALA A 247 -7.07 -1.94 20.74
C ALA A 247 -5.66 -1.91 21.36
N PRO A 248 -4.71 -2.80 21.00
CA PRO A 248 -3.34 -2.68 21.51
C PRO A 248 -2.57 -1.49 20.93
N LEU A 249 -2.95 -0.96 19.77
CA LEU A 249 -2.36 0.29 19.26
C LEU A 249 -2.75 1.48 20.13
N VAL A 250 -4.04 1.61 20.46
CA VAL A 250 -4.54 2.61 21.40
C VAL A 250 -3.93 2.41 22.79
N GLY A 251 -3.84 1.14 23.23
CA GLY A 251 -3.21 0.77 24.50
C GLY A 251 -1.74 1.16 24.57
N GLY A 252 -0.96 0.92 23.51
CA GLY A 252 0.44 1.33 23.42
C GLY A 252 0.60 2.85 23.41
N ALA A 253 -0.28 3.57 22.69
CA ALA A 253 -0.31 5.03 22.72
C ALA A 253 -0.62 5.59 24.12
N ALA A 254 -1.55 4.98 24.85
CA ALA A 254 -1.83 5.35 26.25
C ALA A 254 -0.65 5.01 27.17
N LEU A 255 -0.07 3.81 27.03
CA LEU A 255 1.07 3.33 27.81
C LEU A 255 2.29 4.26 27.68
N GLY A 256 2.62 4.65 26.44
CA GLY A 256 3.72 5.56 26.14
C GLY A 256 3.50 6.98 26.68
N ASN A 257 2.25 7.35 27.02
CA ASN A 257 1.87 8.68 27.49
C ASN A 257 1.35 8.70 28.93
N LEU A 258 1.59 7.65 29.73
CA LEU A 258 1.25 7.65 31.16
C LEU A 258 1.68 8.92 31.93
N PRO A 259 2.85 9.53 31.67
CA PRO A 259 3.25 10.81 32.29
C PRO A 259 2.29 11.97 32.06
N VAL A 260 1.60 12.03 30.91
CA VAL A 260 0.60 13.06 30.61
C VAL A 260 -0.60 12.96 31.55
N PHE A 261 -0.89 11.75 32.05
CA PHE A 261 -1.98 11.46 32.97
C PHE A 261 -1.54 11.48 34.45
N GLY A 262 -0.30 11.91 34.76
CA GLY A 262 0.22 11.97 36.11
C GLY A 262 0.79 10.65 36.66
N PHE A 263 0.93 9.62 35.83
CA PHE A 263 1.54 8.35 36.21
C PHE A 263 3.03 8.31 35.85
N PRO A 264 3.85 7.44 36.48
CA PRO A 264 5.25 7.26 36.11
C PRO A 264 5.42 6.80 34.65
N ALA A 265 6.50 7.24 34.01
CA ALA A 265 6.87 6.77 32.67
C ALA A 265 7.19 5.27 32.69
N VAL A 266 6.76 4.54 31.66
CA VAL A 266 7.18 3.15 31.47
C VAL A 266 8.65 3.07 31.07
N SER A 267 9.33 2.02 31.52
CA SER A 267 10.71 1.76 31.09
C SER A 267 10.75 1.31 29.62
N ALA A 268 11.87 1.57 28.95
CA ALA A 268 12.08 1.13 27.56
C ALA A 268 11.89 -0.38 27.37
N ARG A 269 12.32 -1.19 28.36
CA ARG A 269 12.13 -2.64 28.36
C ARG A 269 10.64 -3.04 28.36
N VAL A 270 9.81 -2.35 29.15
CA VAL A 270 8.36 -2.62 29.22
C VAL A 270 7.67 -2.20 27.93
N GLU A 271 8.00 -1.02 27.39
CA GLU A 271 7.43 -0.53 26.13
C GLU A 271 7.80 -1.44 24.95
N HIS A 272 9.06 -1.90 24.88
CA HIS A 272 9.51 -2.84 23.85
C HIS A 272 8.88 -4.24 24.01
N ALA A 273 8.75 -4.75 25.24
CA ALA A 273 8.06 -6.01 25.50
C ALA A 273 6.57 -5.95 25.09
N TYR A 274 5.91 -4.80 25.36
CA TYR A 274 4.55 -4.55 24.90
C TYR A 274 4.46 -4.59 23.37
N LEU A 275 5.42 -3.96 22.66
CA LEU A 275 5.46 -3.98 21.21
C LEU A 275 5.66 -5.39 20.64
N TRP A 276 6.52 -6.23 21.24
CA TRP A 276 6.67 -7.63 20.85
C TRP A 276 5.40 -8.45 21.08
N ALA A 277 4.77 -8.29 22.25
CA ALA A 277 3.51 -8.96 22.54
C ALA A 277 2.43 -8.56 21.54
N TYR A 278 2.37 -7.27 21.19
CA TYR A 278 1.46 -6.76 20.18
C TYR A 278 1.79 -7.31 18.79
N PHE A 279 3.06 -7.37 18.40
CA PHE A 279 3.48 -7.96 17.13
C PHE A 279 3.02 -9.42 17.01
N LEU A 280 3.29 -10.25 18.02
CA LEU A 280 2.87 -11.66 18.02
C LEU A 280 1.36 -11.81 17.95
N PHE A 281 0.62 -11.02 18.73
CA PHE A 281 -0.83 -10.97 18.66
C PHE A 281 -1.32 -10.59 17.26
N ALA A 282 -0.72 -9.55 16.67
CA ALA A 282 -1.07 -9.04 15.36
C ALA A 282 -0.84 -10.09 14.26
N LEU A 283 0.32 -10.76 14.31
CA LEU A 283 0.70 -11.82 13.39
C LEU A 283 -0.33 -12.97 13.43
N VAL A 284 -0.61 -13.50 14.62
CA VAL A 284 -1.55 -14.62 14.80
C VAL A 284 -2.96 -14.24 14.32
N VAL A 285 -3.45 -13.05 14.70
CA VAL A 285 -4.80 -12.61 14.34
C VAL A 285 -4.93 -12.34 12.84
N TYR A 286 -3.91 -11.78 12.20
CA TYR A 286 -3.89 -11.55 10.76
C TYR A 286 -3.87 -12.88 9.99
N PHE A 287 -2.92 -13.77 10.26
CA PHE A 287 -2.80 -15.02 9.51
C PHE A 287 -3.98 -15.98 9.73
N ARG A 288 -4.52 -16.04 10.95
CA ARG A 288 -5.76 -16.79 11.20
C ARG A 288 -6.92 -16.27 10.35
N TRP A 289 -7.03 -14.96 10.20
CA TRP A 289 -8.08 -14.34 9.38
C TRP A 289 -7.87 -14.57 7.89
N ALA A 290 -6.64 -14.36 7.40
CA ALA A 290 -6.29 -14.66 6.03
C ALA A 290 -6.65 -16.12 5.69
N TYR A 291 -6.25 -17.08 6.54
CA TYR A 291 -6.61 -18.48 6.38
C TYR A 291 -8.13 -18.67 6.29
N LEU A 292 -8.88 -18.21 7.30
CA LEU A 292 -10.33 -18.41 7.35
C LEU A 292 -11.07 -17.80 6.15
N VAL A 293 -10.72 -16.59 5.74
CA VAL A 293 -11.40 -15.92 4.63
C VAL A 293 -11.03 -16.58 3.30
N VAL A 294 -9.74 -16.88 3.08
CA VAL A 294 -9.27 -17.54 1.86
C VAL A 294 -9.92 -18.92 1.72
N THR A 295 -9.92 -19.74 2.78
CA THR A 295 -10.54 -21.07 2.71
C THR A 295 -12.05 -20.97 2.53
N SER A 296 -12.74 -20.09 3.27
CA SER A 296 -14.20 -19.96 3.15
C SER A 296 -14.64 -19.54 1.74
N ILE A 297 -13.92 -18.60 1.11
CA ILE A 297 -14.23 -18.18 -0.26
C ILE A 297 -13.87 -19.30 -1.26
N SER A 298 -12.73 -19.96 -1.06
CA SER A 298 -12.30 -21.09 -1.90
C SER A 298 -13.34 -22.21 -1.88
N ASP A 299 -13.80 -22.61 -0.70
CA ASP A 299 -14.81 -23.64 -0.49
C ASP A 299 -16.16 -23.24 -1.11
N PHE A 300 -16.58 -21.99 -0.95
CA PHE A 300 -17.83 -21.48 -1.51
C PHE A 300 -17.81 -21.44 -3.05
N LEU A 301 -16.68 -21.03 -3.64
CA LEU A 301 -16.54 -20.93 -5.10
C LEU A 301 -16.12 -22.25 -5.77
N GLY A 302 -15.73 -23.26 -5.00
CA GLY A 302 -15.19 -24.52 -5.52
C GLY A 302 -13.86 -24.34 -6.26
N ILE A 303 -13.02 -23.39 -5.82
CA ILE A 303 -11.71 -23.10 -6.42
C ILE A 303 -10.60 -23.30 -5.39
N ASN A 304 -9.36 -23.50 -5.86
CA ASN A 304 -8.20 -23.53 -4.98
C ASN A 304 -7.53 -22.15 -4.94
N ALA A 305 -7.06 -21.74 -3.77
CA ALA A 305 -6.17 -20.59 -3.67
C ALA A 305 -4.86 -20.87 -4.43
N LEU A 306 -4.36 -19.87 -5.16
CA LEU A 306 -3.07 -19.89 -5.87
C LEU A 306 -2.90 -20.98 -6.95
N THR A 307 -3.95 -21.74 -7.29
CA THR A 307 -3.87 -22.84 -8.27
C THR A 307 -5.03 -22.78 -9.25
N ILE A 308 -4.73 -22.77 -10.54
CA ILE A 308 -5.75 -22.91 -11.59
C ILE A 308 -6.18 -24.38 -11.69
N PRO A 309 -7.48 -24.70 -11.58
CA PRO A 309 -7.98 -26.08 -11.71
C PRO A 309 -7.53 -26.74 -13.03
N ARG A 310 -7.21 -28.04 -12.98
CA ARG A 310 -6.69 -28.78 -14.14
C ARG A 310 -7.64 -28.73 -15.34
N GLU A 311 -8.94 -28.82 -15.10
CA GLU A 311 -9.97 -28.72 -16.13
C GLU A 311 -9.89 -27.38 -16.88
N LYS A 312 -9.76 -26.27 -16.16
CA LYS A 312 -9.56 -24.93 -16.75
C LYS A 312 -8.25 -24.82 -17.51
N GLN A 313 -7.18 -25.48 -17.06
CA GLN A 313 -5.92 -25.53 -17.81
C GLN A 313 -6.11 -26.21 -19.18
N LEU A 314 -6.77 -27.37 -19.19
CA LEU A 314 -7.05 -28.13 -20.41
C LEU A 314 -7.99 -27.37 -21.36
N GLU A 315 -9.03 -26.72 -20.84
CA GLU A 315 -9.91 -25.84 -21.61
C GLU A 315 -9.12 -24.70 -22.27
N ASN A 316 -8.23 -24.05 -21.52
CA ASN A 316 -7.37 -22.98 -22.03
C ASN A 316 -6.32 -23.46 -23.04
N GLU A 317 -5.88 -24.72 -22.95
CA GLU A 317 -5.01 -25.34 -23.97
C GLU A 317 -5.77 -25.60 -25.27
N ARG A 318 -6.99 -26.16 -25.19
CA ARG A 318 -7.86 -26.38 -26.37
C ARG A 318 -8.17 -25.07 -27.09
N ARG A 319 -8.62 -24.05 -26.36
CA ARG A 319 -8.88 -22.70 -26.91
C ARG A 319 -7.66 -22.13 -27.65
N ARG A 320 -6.45 -22.27 -27.07
CA ARG A 320 -5.21 -21.81 -27.71
C ARG A 320 -4.85 -22.60 -28.96
N GLN A 321 -5.18 -23.89 -29.02
CA GLN A 321 -5.00 -24.70 -30.24
C GLN A 321 -5.96 -24.26 -31.34
N GLU A 322 -7.24 -24.03 -31.00
CA GLU A 322 -8.26 -23.53 -31.92
C GLU A 322 -7.90 -22.15 -32.49
N GLU A 323 -7.49 -21.20 -31.64
CA GLU A 323 -7.03 -19.87 -32.07
C GLU A 323 -5.84 -19.95 -33.04
N LYS A 324 -4.86 -20.83 -32.74
CA LYS A 324 -3.71 -21.06 -33.64
C LYS A 324 -4.16 -21.65 -34.97
N GLN A 325 -5.14 -22.54 -34.97
CA GLN A 325 -5.67 -23.15 -36.19
C GLN A 325 -6.42 -22.12 -37.05
N GLN A 326 -7.25 -21.27 -36.43
CA GLN A 326 -7.93 -20.16 -37.11
C GLN A 326 -6.94 -19.15 -37.69
N GLN A 327 -5.88 -18.78 -36.96
CA GLN A 327 -4.84 -17.89 -37.48
C GLN A 327 -4.07 -18.50 -38.66
N ARG A 328 -3.79 -19.81 -38.62
CA ARG A 328 -3.16 -20.52 -39.75
C ARG A 328 -4.07 -20.53 -40.97
N GLN A 329 -5.36 -20.80 -40.80
CA GLN A 329 -6.34 -20.74 -41.89
C GLN A 329 -6.44 -19.33 -42.48
N ALA A 330 -6.57 -18.29 -41.65
CA ALA A 330 -6.63 -16.90 -42.12
C ALA A 330 -5.37 -16.48 -42.90
N LYS A 331 -4.18 -16.89 -42.45
CA LYS A 331 -2.92 -16.66 -43.19
C LYS A 331 -2.88 -17.40 -44.53
N ALA A 332 -3.38 -18.64 -44.59
CA ALA A 332 -3.43 -19.40 -45.83
C ALA A 332 -4.38 -18.74 -46.86
N THR A 333 -5.57 -18.30 -46.42
CA THR A 333 -6.55 -17.61 -47.29
C THR A 333 -6.01 -16.27 -47.81
N ASN A 334 -5.39 -15.46 -46.95
CA ASN A 334 -4.79 -14.18 -47.37
C ASN A 334 -3.56 -14.36 -48.26
N GLY A 335 -2.78 -15.42 -48.04
CA GLY A 335 -1.64 -15.78 -48.89
C GLY A 335 -2.06 -16.27 -50.28
N ALA A 336 -3.17 -17.01 -50.37
CA ALA A 336 -3.76 -17.43 -51.62
C ALA A 336 -4.32 -16.24 -52.42
N ALA A 337 -5.01 -15.31 -51.75
CA ALA A 337 -5.54 -14.09 -52.38
C ALA A 337 -4.43 -13.18 -52.94
N LYS A 338 -3.28 -13.07 -52.26
CA LYS A 338 -2.12 -12.30 -52.75
C LYS A 338 -1.36 -12.96 -53.90
N LYS A 339 -1.48 -14.28 -54.10
CA LYS A 339 -0.86 -14.99 -55.23
C LYS A 339 -1.74 -14.99 -56.49
N ALA A 340 -2.99 -14.57 -56.37
CA ALA A 340 -3.95 -14.48 -57.48
C ALA A 340 -4.05 -13.08 -58.11
N GLN A 341 -3.28 -12.11 -57.61
CA GLN A 341 -3.06 -10.78 -58.21
C GLN A 341 -1.68 -10.74 -58.88
#